data_AF-A0A953EZX3-F1
#
_entry.id   AF-A0A953EZX3-F1
#
_cell.length_a   1.000
_cell.length_b   1.000
_cell.length_c   1.000
_cell.angle_alpha   90.00
_cell.angle_beta   90.00
_cell.angle_gamma   90.00
#
_symmetry.space_group_name_H-M   'P 1'
#
loop_
_entity.id
_entity.type
_entity.pdbx_description
1 polymer ?
#
loop_
_entity_poly.entity_id
_entity_poly.type
_entity_poly.pdbx_seq_one_letter_code
_entity_poly.pdbx_strand_id
1 'polypeptide(L)'
;MTSATVSASLTGVEQVVAARYTHVAGTRPGRAIVDITPQAGAMLTGGTLELTCGGARVRLVDCRVERVAFRFSPQATVWRLLLVDRRWRWRYGEISGRYNLRRADGALVAGTERTPRELAQLCLAALGEPLADVSALPTAPRPRVEWNLASPARELERLTSQFDCLVTLGLDDRVRIAPRAAAVDGASADLIAGGELTALAPGPSRMAVVTAPMRFQVDLPLEAVGLDVDGETRPLDELSYRPYGGWSLADVGHFHAISDLAARELARQSVFRWYRAQLPLELPLVGAIKDLSQLAPLAAEQLAASAADPAGGNLPAVVFGVWCDYPWQADNRAATLAPLGADPRPRVATPFVLDGQRGLVKFARPVFRYGAGPRPAAAQLVLRASVTVRDPATKSWRRYVRARELSHGDGTARYIRREELRPTVTAQYAPASYALTGAATNFDQIDAAADLTIDALAARLARRRARQSLVAGLVAAVPAEPGDRIVYRVGPEGATTTIIRPLPRGGN
;
A
#
# COMPACT_ATOMS: atom_id res chain seq x y z
N MET A 1 51.33 3.52 -32.52
CA MET A 1 49.95 3.36 -32.02
C MET A 1 50.02 3.17 -30.50
N THR A 2 49.70 4.20 -29.74
CA THR A 2 49.58 4.11 -28.27
C THR A 2 48.45 3.14 -27.96
N SER A 3 48.79 1.97 -27.40
CA SER A 3 47.80 1.00 -26.93
C SER A 3 46.89 1.71 -25.93
N ALA A 4 45.60 1.86 -26.27
CA ALA A 4 44.64 2.44 -25.36
C ALA A 4 44.61 1.56 -24.10
N THR A 5 44.94 2.13 -22.94
CA THR A 5 44.86 1.40 -21.68
C THR A 5 43.41 1.01 -21.44
N VAL A 6 43.15 -0.30 -21.39
CA VAL A 6 41.87 -0.89 -21.01
C VAL A 6 42.03 -1.53 -19.64
N SER A 7 41.22 -1.13 -18.68
CA SER A 7 41.23 -1.73 -17.35
C SER A 7 39.83 -1.84 -16.76
N ALA A 8 39.66 -2.77 -15.83
CA ALA A 8 38.43 -2.94 -15.06
C ALA A 8 38.78 -3.13 -13.60
N SER A 9 37.96 -2.59 -12.70
CA SER A 9 38.11 -2.80 -11.26
C SER A 9 36.74 -3.01 -10.61
N LEU A 10 36.72 -3.81 -9.54
CA LEU A 10 35.54 -4.06 -8.73
C LEU A 10 35.92 -3.94 -7.25
N THR A 11 35.16 -3.16 -6.49
CA THR A 11 35.41 -3.01 -5.05
C THR A 11 35.45 -4.38 -4.36
N GLY A 12 36.51 -4.65 -3.58
CA GLY A 12 36.70 -5.92 -2.89
C GLY A 12 37.29 -7.05 -3.73
N VAL A 13 37.69 -6.77 -4.99
CA VAL A 13 38.44 -7.69 -5.85
C VAL A 13 39.85 -7.15 -6.07
N GLU A 14 40.84 -7.99 -5.81
CA GLU A 14 42.27 -7.68 -5.94
C GLU A 14 42.69 -7.59 -7.41
N GLN A 15 42.24 -8.55 -8.23
CA GLN A 15 42.64 -8.61 -9.64
C GLN A 15 41.50 -9.06 -10.55
N VAL A 16 41.11 -8.15 -11.45
CA VAL A 16 40.14 -8.40 -12.53
C VAL A 16 40.90 -8.77 -13.80
N VAL A 17 40.56 -9.92 -14.39
CA VAL A 17 41.14 -10.45 -15.63
C VAL A 17 40.38 -9.89 -16.85
N ALA A 18 39.05 -9.88 -16.78
CA ALA A 18 38.21 -9.32 -17.83
C ALA A 18 36.86 -8.88 -17.27
N ALA A 19 36.23 -7.89 -17.90
CA ALA A 19 34.88 -7.47 -17.56
C ALA A 19 34.08 -7.15 -18.82
N ARG A 20 32.78 -7.47 -18.78
CA ARG A 20 31.81 -7.15 -19.83
C ARG A 20 30.55 -6.63 -19.17
N TYR A 21 29.94 -5.59 -19.71
CA TYR A 21 28.68 -5.06 -19.22
C TYR A 21 27.66 -4.96 -20.35
N THR A 22 26.47 -5.50 -20.11
CA THR A 22 25.30 -5.37 -20.97
C THR A 22 24.39 -4.32 -20.36
N HIS A 23 24.36 -3.16 -21.01
CA HIS A 23 23.42 -2.09 -20.69
C HIS A 23 22.03 -2.44 -21.25
N VAL A 24 20.99 -2.20 -20.45
CA VAL A 24 19.60 -2.41 -20.84
C VAL A 24 18.80 -1.19 -20.41
N ALA A 25 17.97 -0.65 -21.31
CA ALA A 25 17.02 0.39 -21.01
C ALA A 25 15.80 -0.14 -20.22
N GLY A 26 15.12 0.72 -19.47
CA GLY A 26 13.95 0.37 -18.65
C GLY A 26 14.29 0.07 -17.19
N THR A 27 13.37 -0.57 -16.48
CA THR A 27 13.49 -0.81 -15.03
C THR A 27 14.24 -2.10 -14.67
N ARG A 28 14.62 -2.90 -15.66
CA ARG A 28 15.40 -4.12 -15.45
C ARG A 28 16.88 -3.76 -15.27
N PRO A 29 17.60 -4.42 -14.34
CA PRO A 29 19.02 -4.20 -14.19
C PRO A 29 19.79 -4.67 -15.42
N GLY A 30 20.80 -3.88 -15.78
CA GLY A 30 21.89 -4.32 -16.65
C GLY A 30 22.76 -5.34 -15.93
N ARG A 31 23.55 -6.08 -16.70
CA ARG A 31 24.31 -7.23 -16.20
C ARG A 31 25.77 -7.09 -16.55
N ALA A 32 26.66 -7.31 -15.59
CA ALA A 32 28.09 -7.43 -15.85
C ALA A 32 28.58 -8.86 -15.63
N ILE A 33 29.51 -9.31 -16.46
CA ILE A 33 30.28 -10.54 -16.24
C ILE A 33 31.71 -10.09 -15.97
N VAL A 34 32.24 -10.42 -14.80
CA VAL A 34 33.60 -10.07 -14.38
C VAL A 34 34.36 -11.34 -14.07
N ASP A 35 35.42 -11.59 -14.82
CA ASP A 35 36.35 -12.69 -14.62
C ASP A 35 37.51 -12.18 -13.75
N ILE A 36 37.78 -12.85 -12.63
CA ILE A 36 38.77 -12.47 -11.61
C ILE A 36 39.71 -13.64 -11.31
N THR A 37 40.89 -13.36 -10.76
CA THR A 37 41.76 -14.42 -10.23
C THR A 37 41.24 -14.91 -8.87
N PRO A 38 41.49 -16.18 -8.50
CA PRO A 38 41.17 -16.67 -7.17
C PRO A 38 41.93 -15.87 -6.10
N GLN A 39 41.22 -15.40 -5.09
CA GLN A 39 41.77 -14.59 -4.00
C GLN A 39 41.28 -15.09 -2.64
N ALA A 40 42.08 -14.89 -1.59
CA ALA A 40 41.74 -15.32 -0.23
C ALA A 40 40.97 -14.22 0.51
N GLY A 41 39.75 -14.52 0.99
CA GLY A 41 38.98 -13.63 1.86
C GLY A 41 37.66 -13.10 1.27
N ALA A 42 36.75 -12.79 2.20
CA ALA A 42 35.39 -12.21 2.10
C ALA A 42 34.41 -12.81 1.07
N MET A 43 33.15 -13.00 1.50
CA MET A 43 32.04 -13.22 0.57
C MET A 43 31.88 -11.96 -0.29
N LEU A 44 32.14 -12.08 -1.60
CA LEU A 44 31.86 -11.03 -2.58
C LEU A 44 30.34 -10.82 -2.69
N THR A 45 29.83 -9.80 -2.03
CA THR A 45 28.40 -9.45 -2.06
C THR A 45 28.07 -8.44 -3.16
N GLY A 46 29.02 -7.58 -3.54
CA GLY A 46 28.81 -6.49 -4.49
C GLY A 46 29.86 -5.39 -4.34
N GLY A 47 29.72 -4.30 -5.10
CA GLY A 47 30.66 -3.19 -5.08
C GLY A 47 30.42 -2.18 -6.20
N THR A 48 31.35 -1.23 -6.35
CA THR A 48 31.41 -0.38 -7.54
C THR A 48 32.18 -1.09 -8.63
N LEU A 49 31.57 -1.29 -9.79
CA LEU A 49 32.25 -1.75 -11.01
C LEU A 49 32.69 -0.53 -11.81
N GLU A 50 33.96 -0.51 -12.20
CA GLU A 50 34.53 0.54 -13.01
C GLU A 50 35.21 -0.05 -14.24
N LEU A 51 34.91 0.51 -15.41
CA LEU A 51 35.51 0.13 -16.69
C LEU A 51 36.16 1.37 -17.30
N THR A 52 37.42 1.27 -17.71
CA THR A 52 38.13 2.35 -18.39
C THR A 52 38.70 1.90 -19.72
N CYS A 53 38.58 2.75 -20.75
CA CYS A 53 39.12 2.50 -22.08
C CYS A 53 39.46 3.84 -22.74
N GLY A 54 40.74 4.08 -23.03
CA GLY A 54 41.17 5.24 -23.83
C GLY A 54 40.69 6.60 -23.29
N GLY A 55 40.62 6.77 -21.97
CA GLY A 55 40.14 7.98 -21.30
C GLY A 55 38.64 8.02 -21.00
N ALA A 56 37.83 7.14 -21.60
CA ALA A 56 36.44 6.95 -21.22
C ALA A 56 36.33 6.10 -19.95
N ARG A 57 35.40 6.46 -19.05
CA ARG A 57 35.16 5.78 -17.77
C ARG A 57 33.67 5.50 -17.60
N VAL A 58 33.34 4.25 -17.32
CA VAL A 58 32.00 3.81 -16.89
C VAL A 58 32.09 3.43 -15.43
N ARG A 59 31.25 4.02 -14.58
CA ARG A 59 31.21 3.73 -13.15
C ARG A 59 29.79 3.30 -12.78
N LEU A 60 29.65 2.09 -12.24
CA LEU A 60 28.38 1.53 -11.82
C LEU A 60 28.45 1.26 -10.32
N VAL A 61 27.84 2.13 -9.51
CA VAL A 61 27.84 1.95 -8.06
C VAL A 61 26.77 0.94 -7.64
N ASP A 62 26.94 0.39 -6.43
CA ASP A 62 25.97 -0.53 -5.82
C ASP A 62 25.62 -1.74 -6.69
N CYS A 63 26.56 -2.18 -7.52
CA CYS A 63 26.45 -3.44 -8.23
C CYS A 63 26.42 -4.58 -7.21
N ARG A 64 25.65 -5.61 -7.51
CA ARG A 64 25.52 -6.76 -6.63
C ARG A 64 25.92 -8.03 -7.35
N VAL A 65 26.69 -8.88 -6.69
CA VAL A 65 26.99 -10.22 -7.19
C VAL A 65 25.71 -11.06 -7.11
N GLU A 66 25.12 -11.33 -8.27
CA GLU A 66 23.99 -12.26 -8.41
C GLU A 66 24.50 -13.71 -8.40
N ARG A 67 25.73 -13.94 -8.88
CA ARG A 67 26.30 -15.29 -8.99
C ARG A 67 27.82 -15.28 -9.04
N VAL A 68 28.41 -16.35 -8.51
CA VAL A 68 29.81 -16.73 -8.76
C VAL A 68 29.83 -18.08 -9.48
N ALA A 69 30.62 -18.20 -10.54
CA ALA A 69 30.89 -19.44 -11.25
C ALA A 69 32.40 -19.66 -11.34
N PHE A 70 32.85 -20.90 -11.26
CA PHE A 70 34.26 -21.23 -11.29
C PHE A 70 34.59 -21.88 -12.63
N ARG A 71 35.62 -21.37 -13.31
CA ARG A 71 36.16 -21.97 -14.52
C ARG A 71 37.59 -22.44 -14.25
N PHE A 72 37.80 -23.74 -14.40
CA PHE A 72 39.11 -24.35 -14.36
C PHE A 72 39.48 -24.73 -15.78
N SER A 73 40.67 -24.34 -16.18
CA SER A 73 41.33 -24.83 -17.39
C SER A 73 42.75 -25.24 -17.02
N PRO A 74 43.38 -26.14 -17.80
CA PRO A 74 44.78 -26.53 -17.57
C PRO A 74 45.76 -25.35 -17.56
N GLN A 75 45.41 -24.23 -18.19
CA GLN A 75 46.26 -23.03 -18.26
C GLN A 75 45.91 -21.93 -17.23
N ALA A 76 44.70 -21.91 -16.67
CA ALA A 76 44.27 -20.89 -15.71
C ALA A 76 43.04 -21.29 -14.88
N THR A 77 43.01 -20.88 -13.61
CA THR A 77 41.79 -20.87 -12.77
C THR A 77 41.24 -19.45 -12.74
N VAL A 78 39.96 -19.29 -13.10
CA VAL A 78 39.29 -17.98 -13.15
C VAL A 78 37.93 -18.07 -12.46
N TRP A 79 37.60 -17.08 -11.64
CA TRP A 79 36.26 -16.95 -11.04
C TRP A 79 35.45 -15.94 -11.86
N ARG A 80 34.26 -16.35 -12.28
CA ARG A 80 33.32 -15.53 -13.06
C ARG A 80 32.20 -15.03 -12.17
N LEU A 81 32.15 -13.72 -11.97
CA LEU A 81 31.10 -13.03 -11.24
C LEU A 81 30.04 -12.52 -12.23
N LEU A 82 28.78 -12.86 -12.00
CA LEU A 82 27.65 -12.16 -12.62
C LEU A 82 27.20 -11.08 -11.65
N LEU A 83 27.31 -9.82 -12.07
CA LEU A 83 26.80 -8.69 -11.34
C LEU A 83 25.55 -8.12 -12.00
N VAL A 84 24.68 -7.55 -11.19
CA VAL A 84 23.54 -6.73 -11.62
C VAL A 84 23.73 -5.32 -11.09
N ASP A 85 23.40 -4.31 -11.90
CA ASP A 85 23.45 -2.91 -11.46
C ASP A 85 22.37 -2.61 -10.40
N ARG A 86 22.47 -1.44 -9.75
CA ARG A 86 21.63 -1.05 -8.59
C ARG A 86 20.12 -1.14 -8.81
N ARG A 87 19.65 -1.17 -10.07
CA ARG A 87 18.22 -1.41 -10.40
C ARG A 87 17.73 -2.80 -10.01
N TRP A 88 18.61 -3.71 -9.58
CA TRP A 88 18.20 -4.96 -8.93
C TRP A 88 17.27 -4.73 -7.73
N ARG A 89 17.38 -3.55 -7.07
CA ARG A 89 16.50 -3.11 -5.98
C ARG A 89 15.09 -2.73 -6.48
N TRP A 90 14.94 -2.31 -7.74
CA TRP A 90 13.68 -1.76 -8.26
C TRP A 90 12.56 -2.78 -8.44
N ARG A 91 12.89 -4.08 -8.36
CA ARG A 91 11.89 -5.16 -8.29
C ARG A 91 11.09 -5.17 -6.98
N TYR A 92 11.53 -4.41 -5.98
CA TYR A 92 10.89 -4.27 -4.67
C TYR A 92 10.45 -2.81 -4.45
N GLY A 93 9.85 -2.53 -3.29
CA GLY A 93 9.22 -1.24 -2.99
C GLY A 93 7.73 -1.21 -3.33
N GLU A 94 7.03 -0.22 -2.80
CA GLU A 94 5.61 0.01 -3.00
C GLU A 94 5.31 1.51 -3.11
N ILE A 95 4.25 1.86 -3.82
CA ILE A 95 3.72 3.22 -3.87
C ILE A 95 2.20 3.21 -3.79
N SER A 96 1.64 4.15 -3.03
CA SER A 96 0.21 4.36 -2.89
C SER A 96 -0.11 5.84 -3.03
N GLY A 97 -1.21 6.15 -3.69
CA GLY A 97 -1.65 7.53 -3.87
C GLY A 97 -2.77 7.65 -4.91
N ARG A 98 -3.63 8.66 -4.75
CA ARG A 98 -4.65 9.01 -5.74
C ARG A 98 -4.40 10.44 -6.22
N TYR A 99 -4.16 10.59 -7.52
CA TYR A 99 -3.76 11.85 -8.12
C TYR A 99 -4.63 12.18 -9.34
N ASN A 100 -4.81 13.48 -9.57
CA ASN A 100 -5.62 14.05 -10.62
C ASN A 100 -7.06 13.51 -10.62
N LEU A 101 -7.67 13.43 -9.43
CA LEU A 101 -9.07 13.05 -9.31
C LEU A 101 -9.94 14.17 -9.89
N ARG A 102 -11.02 13.78 -10.57
CA ARG A 102 -11.98 14.72 -11.15
C ARG A 102 -13.32 14.60 -10.45
N ARG A 103 -13.97 15.74 -10.21
CA ARG A 103 -15.37 15.82 -9.78
C ARG A 103 -16.29 15.51 -10.98
N ALA A 104 -17.59 15.45 -10.72
CA ALA A 104 -18.60 15.19 -11.76
C ALA A 104 -18.62 16.28 -12.85
N ASP A 105 -18.26 17.52 -12.49
CA ASP A 105 -18.11 18.67 -13.40
C ASP A 105 -16.82 18.62 -14.26
N GLY A 106 -15.97 17.60 -14.08
CA GLY A 106 -14.69 17.45 -14.77
C GLY A 106 -13.52 18.23 -14.15
N ALA A 107 -13.78 19.10 -13.17
CA ALA A 107 -12.76 19.87 -12.46
C ALA A 107 -11.90 18.99 -11.56
N LEU A 108 -10.62 19.35 -11.40
CA LEU A 108 -9.69 18.60 -10.55
C LEU A 108 -10.01 18.82 -9.06
N VAL A 109 -9.95 17.74 -8.29
CA VAL A 109 -10.07 17.81 -6.83
C VAL A 109 -8.80 18.46 -6.27
N ALA A 110 -8.98 19.58 -5.57
CA ALA A 110 -7.90 20.34 -4.95
C ALA A 110 -6.99 19.44 -4.09
N GLY A 111 -5.68 19.67 -4.19
CA GLY A 111 -4.66 18.89 -3.47
C GLY A 111 -4.31 17.53 -4.10
N THR A 112 -5.06 17.04 -5.10
CA THR A 112 -4.73 15.80 -5.82
C THR A 112 -3.96 16.04 -7.11
N GLU A 113 -3.83 17.28 -7.55
CA GLU A 113 -3.20 17.65 -8.82
C GLU A 113 -1.70 17.30 -8.83
N ARG A 114 -1.26 16.54 -9.83
CA ARG A 114 0.15 16.20 -10.09
C ARG A 114 0.45 16.13 -11.58
N THR A 115 1.57 16.69 -11.99
CA THR A 115 2.14 16.56 -13.35
C THR A 115 2.76 15.17 -13.56
N PRO A 116 2.96 14.73 -14.81
CA PRO A 116 3.73 13.52 -15.11
C PRO A 116 5.13 13.51 -14.49
N ARG A 117 5.81 14.67 -14.44
CA ARG A 117 7.12 14.82 -13.78
C ARG A 117 7.05 14.50 -12.30
N GLU A 118 6.08 15.07 -11.60
CA GLU A 118 5.88 14.83 -10.16
C GLU A 118 5.49 13.38 -9.89
N LEU A 119 4.62 12.79 -10.72
CA LEU A 119 4.26 11.38 -10.61
C LEU A 119 5.47 10.46 -10.82
N ALA A 120 6.32 10.75 -11.79
CA ALA A 120 7.55 10.00 -12.03
C ALA A 120 8.54 10.16 -10.86
N GLN A 121 8.70 11.37 -10.33
CA GLN A 121 9.52 11.63 -9.15
C GLN A 121 9.03 10.86 -7.92
N LEU A 122 7.72 10.75 -7.71
CA LEU A 122 7.16 9.92 -6.63
C LEU A 122 7.53 8.45 -6.81
N CYS A 123 7.42 7.90 -8.03
CA CYS A 123 7.86 6.53 -8.31
C CYS A 123 9.37 6.36 -8.09
N LEU A 124 10.19 7.27 -8.60
CA LEU A 124 11.66 7.22 -8.50
C LEU A 124 12.15 7.36 -7.05
N ALA A 125 11.54 8.25 -6.27
CA ALA A 125 11.79 8.35 -4.84
C ALA A 125 11.47 7.04 -4.10
N ALA A 126 10.34 6.40 -4.44
CA ALA A 126 9.97 5.08 -3.88
C ALA A 126 10.93 3.96 -4.31
N LEU A 127 11.66 4.12 -5.42
CA LEU A 127 12.73 3.22 -5.88
C LEU A 127 14.12 3.54 -5.29
N GLY A 128 14.24 4.60 -4.48
CA GLY A 128 15.50 5.05 -3.90
C GLY A 128 16.32 5.98 -4.81
N GLU A 129 15.70 6.58 -5.83
CA GLU A 129 16.35 7.41 -6.85
C GLU A 129 15.76 8.84 -6.90
N PRO A 130 15.73 9.59 -5.78
CA PRO A 130 15.02 10.87 -5.71
C PRO A 130 15.61 11.98 -6.60
N LEU A 131 16.88 11.83 -7.02
CA LEU A 131 17.61 12.81 -7.83
C LEU A 131 17.57 12.52 -9.33
N ALA A 132 16.72 11.59 -9.77
CA ALA A 132 16.61 11.21 -11.16
C ALA A 132 16.06 12.35 -12.04
N ASP A 133 16.61 12.48 -13.24
CA ASP A 133 16.18 13.49 -14.20
C ASP A 133 14.87 13.05 -14.89
N VAL A 134 13.81 13.84 -14.69
CA VAL A 134 12.47 13.61 -15.28
C VAL A 134 12.10 14.67 -16.32
N SER A 135 13.05 15.52 -16.74
CA SER A 135 12.81 16.68 -17.60
C SER A 135 12.19 16.32 -18.95
N ALA A 136 12.44 15.12 -19.47
CA ALA A 136 11.85 14.62 -20.72
C ALA A 136 10.32 14.45 -20.67
N LEU A 137 9.71 14.31 -19.49
CA LEU A 137 8.26 14.19 -19.37
C LEU A 137 7.58 15.56 -19.48
N PRO A 138 6.36 15.64 -20.05
CA PRO A 138 5.62 16.88 -20.13
C PRO A 138 5.06 17.31 -18.75
N THR A 139 4.84 18.61 -18.57
CA THR A 139 4.26 19.18 -17.33
C THR A 139 2.79 19.52 -17.45
N ALA A 140 2.23 19.63 -18.66
CA ALA A 140 0.85 20.06 -18.88
C ALA A 140 -0.22 18.97 -18.62
N PRO A 141 -0.01 17.69 -19.01
CA PRO A 141 -1.03 16.66 -18.80
C PRO A 141 -1.34 16.42 -17.31
N ARG A 142 -2.55 15.93 -17.01
CA ARG A 142 -3.00 15.53 -15.65
C ARG A 142 -3.60 14.13 -15.70
N PRO A 143 -2.78 13.09 -15.93
CA PRO A 143 -3.28 11.72 -16.03
C PRO A 143 -3.85 11.30 -14.67
N ARG A 144 -5.10 10.81 -14.66
CA ARG A 144 -5.72 10.26 -13.45
C ARG A 144 -4.98 8.97 -13.08
N VAL A 145 -4.52 8.93 -11.83
CA VAL A 145 -3.74 7.81 -11.31
C VAL A 145 -4.27 7.39 -9.95
N GLU A 146 -4.46 6.10 -9.78
CA GLU A 146 -4.84 5.50 -8.50
C GLU A 146 -3.93 4.31 -8.22
N TRP A 147 -2.92 4.54 -7.40
CA TRP A 147 -1.99 3.51 -6.93
C TRP A 147 -2.44 3.02 -5.56
N ASN A 148 -2.61 1.71 -5.46
CA ASN A 148 -2.88 1.02 -4.20
C ASN A 148 -1.81 -0.06 -4.05
N LEU A 149 -0.77 0.24 -3.26
CA LEU A 149 0.41 -0.62 -3.00
C LEU A 149 1.09 -1.09 -4.30
N ALA A 150 1.08 -0.26 -5.33
CA ALA A 150 1.53 -0.62 -6.67
C ALA A 150 3.07 -0.76 -6.71
N SER A 151 3.59 -1.51 -7.69
CA SER A 151 5.03 -1.58 -7.94
C SER A 151 5.49 -0.26 -8.57
N PRO A 152 6.37 0.52 -7.91
CA PRO A 152 6.77 1.82 -8.44
C PRO A 152 7.47 1.71 -9.81
N ALA A 153 8.27 0.66 -10.01
CA ALA A 153 8.93 0.38 -11.29
C ALA A 153 7.91 0.14 -12.42
N ARG A 154 6.89 -0.69 -12.18
CA ARG A 154 5.86 -0.98 -13.18
C ARG A 154 5.03 0.26 -13.51
N GLU A 155 4.67 1.04 -12.51
CA GLU A 155 3.90 2.26 -12.71
C GLU A 155 4.72 3.35 -13.41
N LEU A 156 6.03 3.43 -13.12
CA LEU A 156 6.96 4.30 -13.84
C LEU A 156 7.08 3.91 -15.31
N GLU A 157 7.21 2.61 -15.65
CA GLU A 157 7.20 2.15 -17.04
C GLU A 157 5.90 2.48 -17.75
N ARG A 158 4.76 2.29 -17.07
CA ARG A 158 3.45 2.63 -17.63
C ARG A 158 3.33 4.12 -17.91
N LEU A 159 3.74 4.96 -16.95
CA LEU A 159 3.69 6.41 -17.07
C LEU A 159 4.63 6.92 -18.17
N THR A 160 5.87 6.44 -18.21
CA THR A 160 6.85 6.85 -19.23
C THR A 160 6.43 6.40 -20.63
N SER A 161 5.88 5.20 -20.77
CA SER A 161 5.39 4.69 -22.05
C SER A 161 4.21 5.50 -22.62
N GLN A 162 3.37 6.13 -21.76
CA GLN A 162 2.29 7.02 -22.23
C GLN A 162 2.80 8.27 -22.97
N PHE A 163 4.05 8.66 -22.73
CA PHE A 163 4.67 9.85 -23.31
C PHE A 163 5.85 9.51 -24.23
N ASP A 164 5.88 8.29 -24.76
CA ASP A 164 6.98 7.74 -25.58
C ASP A 164 8.37 7.96 -24.98
N CYS A 165 8.45 7.85 -23.66
CA CYS A 165 9.67 7.94 -22.89
C CYS A 165 10.03 6.57 -22.31
N LEU A 166 11.27 6.45 -21.85
CA LEU A 166 11.75 5.31 -21.07
C LEU A 166 12.69 5.78 -19.97
N VAL A 167 12.70 5.03 -18.87
CA VAL A 167 13.69 5.19 -17.80
C VAL A 167 14.97 4.46 -18.17
N THR A 168 16.13 5.05 -17.90
CA THR A 168 17.44 4.43 -18.13
C THR A 168 18.44 4.83 -17.04
N LEU A 169 19.35 3.91 -16.72
CA LEU A 169 20.53 4.21 -15.91
C LEU A 169 21.66 4.59 -16.88
N GLY A 170 22.10 5.84 -16.87
CA GLY A 170 23.23 6.30 -17.69
C GLY A 170 24.54 5.63 -17.26
N LEU A 171 25.52 5.60 -18.18
CA LEU A 171 26.88 5.11 -17.89
C LEU A 171 27.67 6.04 -16.94
N ASP A 172 27.11 7.22 -16.65
CA ASP A 172 27.56 8.20 -15.66
C ASP A 172 26.93 8.00 -14.27
N ASP A 173 26.31 6.83 -14.04
CA ASP A 173 25.66 6.46 -12.78
C ASP A 173 24.40 7.29 -12.42
N ARG A 174 23.81 7.99 -13.41
CA ARG A 174 22.58 8.79 -13.22
C ARG A 174 21.36 8.17 -13.87
N VAL A 175 20.28 8.05 -13.09
CA VAL A 175 18.97 7.65 -13.59
C VAL A 175 18.30 8.85 -14.27
N ARG A 176 17.79 8.62 -15.47
CA ARG A 176 17.08 9.64 -16.26
C ARG A 176 15.91 9.03 -17.02
N ILE A 177 14.94 9.86 -17.34
CA ILE A 177 13.89 9.56 -18.31
C ILE A 177 14.28 10.22 -19.62
N ALA A 178 14.27 9.46 -20.71
CA ALA A 178 14.64 9.92 -22.04
C ALA A 178 13.55 9.54 -23.07
N PRO A 179 13.39 10.30 -24.16
CA PRO A 179 12.55 9.90 -25.29
C PRO A 179 13.02 8.56 -25.87
N ARG A 180 12.08 7.70 -26.27
CA ARG A 180 12.39 6.36 -26.79
C ARG A 180 13.24 6.41 -28.06
N ALA A 181 12.99 7.39 -28.93
CA ALA A 181 13.75 7.61 -30.17
C ALA A 181 15.23 7.97 -29.93
N ALA A 182 15.57 8.51 -28.75
CA ALA A 182 16.94 8.87 -28.39
C ALA A 182 17.73 7.72 -27.73
N ALA A 183 17.11 6.55 -27.54
CA ALA A 183 17.73 5.41 -26.85
C ALA A 183 18.47 4.43 -27.77
N VAL A 184 18.70 4.81 -29.04
CA VAL A 184 19.48 4.03 -30.00
C VAL A 184 20.64 4.89 -30.50
N ASP A 185 21.82 4.59 -29.97
CA ASP A 185 23.10 4.71 -30.68
C ASP A 185 24.10 3.78 -29.99
N GLY A 186 23.86 2.48 -30.19
CA GLY A 186 24.75 1.40 -29.79
C GLY A 186 24.92 0.49 -30.99
N ALA A 187 25.80 0.89 -31.91
CA ALA A 187 26.16 0.11 -33.07
C ALA A 187 26.53 -1.33 -32.65
N SER A 188 25.95 -2.27 -33.37
CA SER A 188 26.18 -3.70 -33.33
C SER A 188 27.65 -4.08 -33.15
N ALA A 189 27.96 -4.80 -32.07
CA ALA A 189 29.18 -5.59 -31.94
C ALA A 189 28.86 -6.92 -31.25
N ASP A 190 28.97 -7.99 -32.05
CA ASP A 190 29.18 -9.39 -31.70
C ASP A 190 28.61 -9.92 -30.39
N LEU A 191 27.38 -10.43 -30.49
CA LEU A 191 26.74 -11.28 -29.51
C LEU A 191 27.39 -12.67 -29.52
N ILE A 192 28.24 -12.97 -28.53
CA ILE A 192 28.79 -14.33 -28.33
C ILE A 192 28.08 -15.00 -27.15
N ALA A 193 27.25 -15.99 -27.51
CA ALA A 193 26.74 -17.16 -26.76
C ALA A 193 26.22 -16.99 -25.32
N GLY A 194 24.95 -17.37 -25.12
CA GLY A 194 24.30 -17.55 -23.83
C GLY A 194 24.51 -18.95 -23.25
N GLY A 195 24.95 -19.02 -21.99
CA GLY A 195 24.89 -20.23 -21.18
C GLY A 195 23.71 -20.15 -20.21
N GLU A 196 22.86 -21.17 -20.20
CA GLU A 196 21.76 -21.28 -19.25
C GLU A 196 22.29 -21.82 -17.93
N LEU A 197 22.17 -21.04 -16.85
CA LEU A 197 22.59 -21.50 -15.53
C LEU A 197 21.69 -20.94 -14.42
N THR A 198 21.31 -21.80 -13.49
CA THR A 198 20.36 -21.56 -12.39
C THR A 198 20.89 -20.56 -11.36
N ALA A 199 20.10 -19.53 -11.02
CA ALA A 199 20.51 -18.34 -10.26
C ALA A 199 20.30 -18.44 -8.73
N LEU A 200 21.16 -17.77 -7.95
CA LEU A 200 20.85 -17.35 -6.58
C LEU A 200 20.13 -16.00 -6.64
N ALA A 201 18.81 -16.00 -6.45
CA ALA A 201 18.04 -14.74 -6.46
C ALA A 201 18.32 -13.95 -5.16
N PRO A 202 18.75 -12.67 -5.23
CA PRO A 202 18.94 -11.83 -4.04
C PRO A 202 17.61 -11.59 -3.32
N GLY A 203 17.64 -11.62 -1.98
CA GLY A 203 16.48 -11.40 -1.11
C GLY A 203 16.36 -9.94 -0.62
N PRO A 204 15.17 -9.50 -0.16
CA PRO A 204 14.95 -8.16 0.39
C PRO A 204 15.60 -7.99 1.77
N SER A 205 15.93 -6.75 2.19
CA SER A 205 16.39 -6.43 3.57
C SER A 205 15.25 -6.50 4.58
N ARG A 206 14.06 -6.10 4.15
CA ARG A 206 12.87 -6.04 4.97
C ARG A 206 11.73 -6.77 4.28
N MET A 207 10.95 -7.51 5.04
CA MET A 207 9.65 -8.01 4.57
C MET A 207 8.54 -7.32 5.34
N ALA A 208 7.49 -6.93 4.64
CA ALA A 208 6.32 -6.32 5.23
C ALA A 208 5.07 -7.01 4.71
N VAL A 209 4.19 -7.42 5.62
CA VAL A 209 2.86 -7.90 5.29
C VAL A 209 1.91 -6.70 5.36
N VAL A 210 1.23 -6.44 4.26
CA VAL A 210 0.22 -5.41 4.15
C VAL A 210 -1.15 -6.07 4.15
N THR A 211 -1.95 -5.68 5.13
CA THR A 211 -3.28 -6.22 5.39
C THR A 211 -4.35 -5.54 4.54
N ALA A 212 -5.60 -5.99 4.65
CA ALA A 212 -6.78 -5.30 4.12
C ALA A 212 -6.94 -3.88 4.71
N PRO A 213 -7.75 -2.98 4.10
CA PRO A 213 -8.09 -1.70 4.70
C PRO A 213 -8.61 -1.87 6.13
N MET A 214 -8.12 -1.03 7.04
CA MET A 214 -8.56 -1.06 8.44
C MET A 214 -10.03 -0.70 8.54
N ARG A 215 -10.79 -1.56 9.23
CA ARG A 215 -12.18 -1.30 9.55
C ARG A 215 -12.29 -0.79 10.98
N PHE A 216 -12.97 0.33 11.13
CA PHE A 216 -13.23 0.98 12.40
C PHE A 216 -14.70 0.83 12.73
N GLN A 217 -15.06 0.24 13.86
CA GLN A 217 -16.41 0.36 14.41
C GLN A 217 -16.47 1.58 15.30
N VAL A 218 -17.31 2.54 14.92
CA VAL A 218 -17.42 3.84 15.59
C VAL A 218 -18.87 4.25 15.78
N ASP A 219 -19.07 5.12 16.76
CA ASP A 219 -20.32 5.82 17.03
C ASP A 219 -20.25 7.17 16.33
N LEU A 220 -21.06 7.33 15.27
CA LEU A 220 -21.15 8.53 14.44
C LEU A 220 -22.32 9.38 14.95
N PRO A 221 -22.07 10.55 15.58
CA PRO A 221 -23.15 11.49 15.90
C PRO A 221 -23.86 11.92 14.62
N LEU A 222 -25.17 12.05 14.70
CA LEU A 222 -26.00 12.41 13.56
C LEU A 222 -26.65 13.78 13.77
N GLU A 223 -26.64 14.60 12.74
CA GLU A 223 -27.39 15.86 12.66
C GLU A 223 -28.61 15.71 11.75
N ALA A 224 -29.72 16.35 12.12
CA ALA A 224 -30.93 16.32 11.30
C ALA A 224 -30.77 17.23 10.07
N VAL A 225 -31.14 16.72 8.90
CA VAL A 225 -31.02 17.42 7.62
C VAL A 225 -32.29 17.25 6.79
N GLY A 226 -32.50 18.14 5.83
CA GLY A 226 -33.58 18.07 4.86
C GLY A 226 -33.09 18.24 3.44
N LEU A 227 -33.94 17.86 2.49
CA LEU A 227 -33.77 18.13 1.06
C LEU A 227 -34.32 19.52 0.76
N ASP A 228 -33.48 20.42 0.27
CA ASP A 228 -33.88 21.78 -0.11
C ASP A 228 -34.44 21.83 -1.54
N VAL A 229 -35.01 22.96 -1.94
CA VAL A 229 -35.68 23.15 -3.25
C VAL A 229 -34.76 22.99 -4.46
N ASP A 230 -33.46 23.16 -4.26
CA ASP A 230 -32.41 22.96 -5.27
C ASP A 230 -31.90 21.50 -5.32
N GLY A 231 -32.43 20.62 -4.47
CA GLY A 231 -32.02 19.23 -4.36
C GLY A 231 -30.77 19.00 -3.50
N GLU A 232 -30.20 20.04 -2.88
CA GLU A 232 -29.11 19.91 -1.92
C GLU A 232 -29.61 19.45 -0.54
N THR A 233 -28.74 18.82 0.23
CA THR A 233 -29.04 18.39 1.60
C THR A 233 -28.44 19.38 2.61
N ARG A 234 -29.29 20.04 3.39
CA ARG A 234 -28.88 21.09 4.34
C ARG A 234 -29.36 20.81 5.76
N PRO A 235 -28.69 21.34 6.80
CA PRO A 235 -29.22 21.37 8.16
C PRO A 235 -30.64 21.93 8.20
N LEU A 236 -31.48 21.40 9.09
CA LEU A 236 -32.90 21.79 9.15
C LEU A 236 -33.12 23.30 9.27
N ASP A 237 -32.27 24.01 10.00
CA ASP A 237 -32.40 25.46 10.20
C ASP A 237 -31.94 26.31 9.00
N GLU A 238 -31.30 25.69 8.01
CA GLU A 238 -30.81 26.34 6.77
C GLU A 238 -31.70 26.06 5.56
N LEU A 239 -32.78 25.29 5.72
CA LEU A 239 -33.72 25.01 4.62
C LEU A 239 -34.45 26.29 4.20
N SER A 240 -34.52 26.53 2.88
CA SER A 240 -35.17 27.72 2.31
C SER A 240 -36.64 27.86 2.72
N TYR A 241 -37.32 26.75 2.98
CA TYR A 241 -38.74 26.67 3.36
C TYR A 241 -38.98 26.50 4.86
N ARG A 242 -37.96 26.77 5.70
CA ARG A 242 -38.10 26.70 7.16
C ARG A 242 -39.30 27.54 7.64
N PRO A 243 -40.20 26.98 8.46
CA PRO A 243 -41.33 27.74 9.01
C PRO A 243 -40.85 28.91 9.87
N TYR A 244 -41.60 30.02 9.89
CA TYR A 244 -41.26 31.22 10.67
C TYR A 244 -41.05 30.94 12.17
N GLY A 245 -41.86 30.03 12.75
CA GLY A 245 -41.73 29.58 14.15
C GLY A 245 -40.71 28.44 14.37
N GLY A 246 -39.92 28.11 13.35
CA GLY A 246 -39.02 26.97 13.33
C GLY A 246 -39.74 25.62 13.35
N TRP A 247 -38.96 24.55 13.52
CA TRP A 247 -39.47 23.18 13.49
C TRP A 247 -40.19 22.76 14.78
N SER A 248 -40.13 23.59 15.82
CA SER A 248 -40.74 23.29 17.13
C SER A 248 -42.27 23.37 17.16
N LEU A 249 -42.86 24.02 16.15
CA LEU A 249 -44.31 24.12 15.96
C LEU A 249 -44.78 23.27 14.76
N ALA A 250 -43.89 22.46 14.18
CA ALA A 250 -44.22 21.65 13.03
C ALA A 250 -45.17 20.51 13.42
N ASP A 251 -46.25 20.38 12.67
CA ASP A 251 -47.13 19.23 12.65
C ASP A 251 -46.45 18.08 11.90
N VAL A 252 -45.59 17.35 12.62
CA VAL A 252 -44.74 16.28 12.06
C VAL A 252 -45.57 15.30 11.24
N GLY A 253 -45.20 15.14 9.96
CA GLY A 253 -45.88 14.27 8.99
C GLY A 253 -46.80 15.03 8.04
N HIS A 254 -47.31 16.20 8.43
CA HIS A 254 -48.20 17.01 7.59
C HIS A 254 -47.56 18.33 7.14
N PHE A 255 -46.80 18.99 8.01
CA PHE A 255 -46.07 20.24 7.74
C PHE A 255 -46.95 21.35 7.15
N HIS A 256 -48.18 21.52 7.65
CA HIS A 256 -49.14 22.55 7.23
C HIS A 256 -48.63 23.98 7.40
N ALA A 257 -47.64 24.20 8.28
CA ALA A 257 -46.99 25.50 8.45
C ALA A 257 -46.20 25.97 7.21
N ILE A 258 -45.86 25.07 6.28
CA ILE A 258 -45.21 25.40 5.00
C ILE A 258 -46.30 25.64 3.96
N SER A 259 -46.40 26.84 3.40
CA SER A 259 -47.44 27.23 2.44
C SER A 259 -47.25 26.59 1.06
N ASP A 260 -46.02 26.55 0.56
CA ASP A 260 -45.69 25.92 -0.72
C ASP A 260 -45.85 24.39 -0.66
N LEU A 261 -46.65 23.86 -1.58
CA LEU A 261 -46.95 22.43 -1.65
C LEU A 261 -45.71 21.61 -2.04
N ALA A 262 -44.86 22.12 -2.94
CA ALA A 262 -43.66 21.41 -3.36
C ALA A 262 -42.65 21.29 -2.21
N ALA A 263 -42.36 22.40 -1.54
CA ALA A 263 -41.55 22.41 -0.33
C ALA A 263 -42.13 21.54 0.80
N ARG A 264 -43.47 21.51 0.96
CA ARG A 264 -44.12 20.64 1.96
C ARG A 264 -43.89 19.16 1.67
N GLU A 265 -43.91 18.74 0.41
CA GLU A 265 -43.60 17.36 0.04
C GLU A 265 -42.12 17.03 0.27
N LEU A 266 -41.19 17.96 0.00
CA LEU A 266 -39.77 17.80 0.36
C LEU A 266 -39.60 17.64 1.88
N ALA A 267 -40.32 18.43 2.68
CA ALA A 267 -40.33 18.33 4.13
C ALA A 267 -40.86 16.96 4.58
N ARG A 268 -41.98 16.49 4.02
CA ARG A 268 -42.54 15.15 4.30
C ARG A 268 -41.57 14.02 3.99
N GLN A 269 -40.76 14.17 2.94
CA GLN A 269 -39.78 13.16 2.54
C GLN A 269 -38.55 13.13 3.44
N SER A 270 -38.10 14.29 3.95
CA SER A 270 -36.76 14.43 4.53
C SER A 270 -36.71 14.93 5.97
N VAL A 271 -37.56 15.88 6.38
CA VAL A 271 -37.50 16.50 7.71
C VAL A 271 -37.83 15.48 8.79
N PHE A 272 -36.94 15.38 9.79
CA PHE A 272 -36.95 14.33 10.84
C PHE A 272 -36.86 12.90 10.30
N ARG A 273 -36.62 12.69 9.00
CA ARG A 273 -36.41 11.36 8.40
C ARG A 273 -34.96 11.17 7.97
N TRP A 274 -34.27 12.24 7.60
CA TRP A 274 -32.91 12.20 7.10
C TRP A 274 -31.95 12.79 8.12
N TYR A 275 -30.87 12.06 8.36
CA TYR A 275 -29.85 12.40 9.32
C TYR A 275 -28.48 12.23 8.67
N ARG A 276 -27.58 13.20 8.84
CA ARG A 276 -26.23 13.17 8.27
C ARG A 276 -25.20 12.91 9.36
N ALA A 277 -24.17 12.13 9.07
CA ALA A 277 -23.03 11.95 9.98
C ALA A 277 -22.32 13.29 10.22
N GLN A 278 -22.17 13.68 11.48
CA GLN A 278 -21.55 14.94 11.88
C GLN A 278 -20.02 14.87 11.80
N LEU A 279 -19.42 15.93 11.28
CA LEU A 279 -17.97 16.13 11.19
C LEU A 279 -17.59 17.48 11.84
N PRO A 280 -16.39 17.62 12.42
CA PRO A 280 -15.31 16.63 12.48
C PRO A 280 -15.58 15.48 13.47
N LEU A 281 -14.97 14.33 13.23
CA LEU A 281 -15.06 13.13 14.08
C LEU A 281 -13.67 12.65 14.47
N GLU A 282 -13.45 12.39 15.76
CA GLU A 282 -12.21 11.76 16.24
C GLU A 282 -12.27 10.24 16.07
N LEU A 283 -11.27 9.68 15.37
CA LEU A 283 -11.11 8.24 15.22
C LEU A 283 -9.87 7.74 15.96
N PRO A 284 -9.94 6.60 16.67
CA PRO A 284 -8.79 6.05 17.36
C PRO A 284 -7.68 5.69 16.38
N LEU A 285 -6.42 5.93 16.78
CA LEU A 285 -5.21 5.69 15.98
C LEU A 285 -5.11 6.54 14.71
N VAL A 286 -6.10 7.38 14.41
CA VAL A 286 -6.14 8.21 13.20
C VAL A 286 -6.13 9.70 13.54
N GLY A 287 -6.95 10.13 14.50
CA GLY A 287 -7.23 11.53 14.81
C GLY A 287 -8.45 12.07 14.07
N ALA A 288 -8.53 13.39 13.96
CA ALA A 288 -9.67 14.12 13.41
C ALA A 288 -9.92 13.83 11.92
N ILE A 289 -11.12 13.34 11.62
CA ILE A 289 -11.69 13.30 10.28
C ILE A 289 -12.52 14.55 10.06
N LYS A 290 -12.18 15.33 9.02
CA LYS A 290 -12.83 16.61 8.73
C LYS A 290 -13.77 16.54 7.53
N ASP A 291 -13.59 15.55 6.66
CA ASP A 291 -14.31 15.45 5.39
C ASP A 291 -14.77 14.00 5.17
N LEU A 292 -16.02 13.82 4.74
CA LEU A 292 -16.63 12.51 4.51
C LEU A 292 -15.88 11.71 3.42
N SER A 293 -15.23 12.39 2.47
CA SER A 293 -14.39 11.78 1.42
C SER A 293 -13.16 11.04 1.98
N GLN A 294 -12.79 11.32 3.24
CA GLN A 294 -11.78 10.55 3.96
C GLN A 294 -12.31 9.20 4.45
N LEU A 295 -13.62 8.99 4.46
CA LEU A 295 -14.24 7.71 4.78
C LEU A 295 -14.61 6.98 3.48
N ALA A 296 -14.64 5.65 3.53
CA ALA A 296 -15.46 4.89 2.59
C ALA A 296 -16.93 5.24 2.75
N PRO A 297 -17.76 4.89 1.75
CA PRO A 297 -19.19 4.81 1.97
C PRO A 297 -19.47 4.08 3.28
N LEU A 298 -20.28 4.69 4.15
CA LEU A 298 -20.63 4.11 5.45
C LEU A 298 -21.21 2.70 5.25
N ALA A 299 -20.67 1.71 5.95
CA ALA A 299 -21.14 0.34 5.81
C ALA A 299 -22.44 0.15 6.61
N ALA A 300 -23.36 -0.67 6.09
CA ALA A 300 -24.59 -1.08 6.78
C ALA A 300 -24.36 -2.13 7.87
N GLU A 301 -23.13 -2.28 8.33
CA GLU A 301 -22.68 -3.37 9.18
C GLU A 301 -21.72 -2.84 10.27
N GLN A 302 -21.80 -3.44 11.46
CA GLN A 302 -20.87 -3.35 12.57
C GLN A 302 -19.86 -4.50 12.50
N LEU A 303 -18.72 -4.33 13.17
CA LEU A 303 -17.75 -5.40 13.31
C LEU A 303 -18.31 -6.45 14.28
N ALA A 304 -18.10 -7.73 13.97
CA ALA A 304 -18.43 -8.80 14.89
C ALA A 304 -17.70 -8.56 16.22
N ALA A 305 -18.45 -8.54 17.32
CA ALA A 305 -17.84 -8.54 18.64
C ALA A 305 -17.11 -9.88 18.82
N SER A 306 -15.78 -9.83 18.93
CA SER A 306 -14.97 -11.01 19.22
C SER A 306 -15.50 -11.75 20.45
N ALA A 307 -15.56 -13.09 20.33
CA ALA A 307 -15.89 -14.14 21.29
C ALA A 307 -17.36 -14.52 21.58
N ALA A 308 -18.38 -13.74 21.20
CA ALA A 308 -19.77 -14.05 21.60
C ALA A 308 -20.66 -14.70 20.52
N ASP A 309 -20.23 -14.75 19.26
CA ASP A 309 -21.03 -15.34 18.17
C ASP A 309 -20.20 -16.32 17.32
N PRO A 310 -20.39 -17.65 17.49
CA PRO A 310 -19.68 -18.68 16.73
C PRO A 310 -20.09 -18.75 15.24
N ALA A 311 -21.07 -17.96 14.78
CA ALA A 311 -21.45 -17.87 13.36
C ALA A 311 -20.66 -16.82 12.55
N GLY A 312 -19.81 -16.00 13.18
CA GLY A 312 -18.77 -15.21 12.52
C GLY A 312 -19.22 -14.11 11.53
N GLY A 313 -20.48 -13.68 11.59
CA GLY A 313 -21.03 -12.62 10.73
C GLY A 313 -20.86 -11.22 11.31
N ASN A 314 -20.72 -10.20 10.44
CA ASN A 314 -20.87 -8.81 10.86
C ASN A 314 -22.32 -8.56 11.33
N LEU A 315 -22.51 -7.76 12.37
CA LEU A 315 -23.85 -7.36 12.83
C LEU A 315 -24.39 -6.23 11.94
N PRO A 316 -25.72 -6.05 11.78
CA PRO A 316 -26.26 -4.90 11.06
C PRO A 316 -25.93 -3.60 11.79
N ALA A 317 -25.78 -2.49 11.06
CA ALA A 317 -25.66 -1.16 11.66
C ALA A 317 -26.87 -0.85 12.56
N VAL A 318 -26.65 -0.07 13.62
CA VAL A 318 -27.72 0.29 14.56
C VAL A 318 -27.72 1.79 14.80
N VAL A 319 -28.92 2.35 14.95
CA VAL A 319 -29.12 3.73 15.38
C VAL A 319 -29.76 3.75 16.76
N PHE A 320 -29.28 4.64 17.61
CA PHE A 320 -29.71 4.80 18.99
C PHE A 320 -29.53 6.25 19.43
N GLY A 321 -30.12 6.61 20.57
CA GLY A 321 -29.93 7.93 21.18
C GLY A 321 -31.14 8.42 21.96
N VAL A 322 -31.53 9.69 21.78
CA VAL A 322 -32.72 10.30 22.39
C VAL A 322 -33.74 10.62 21.31
N TRP A 323 -34.80 9.82 21.26
CA TRP A 323 -35.91 9.96 20.31
C TRP A 323 -37.23 9.51 20.94
N CYS A 324 -38.34 9.74 20.25
CA CYS A 324 -39.67 9.29 20.60
C CYS A 324 -40.18 8.27 19.55
N ASP A 325 -40.78 7.17 20.01
CA ASP A 325 -41.31 6.11 19.12
C ASP A 325 -42.70 6.43 18.56
N TYR A 326 -43.50 7.23 19.28
CA TYR A 326 -44.89 7.49 18.92
C TYR A 326 -45.28 8.95 19.15
N PRO A 327 -45.90 9.63 18.17
CA PRO A 327 -46.27 11.04 18.26
C PRO A 327 -47.35 11.37 19.32
N TRP A 328 -47.91 10.35 19.98
CA TRP A 328 -48.95 10.50 21.01
C TRP A 328 -48.41 10.25 22.43
N GLN A 329 -47.20 9.71 22.56
CA GLN A 329 -46.51 9.53 23.83
C GLN A 329 -45.44 10.62 23.93
N ALA A 330 -45.63 11.58 24.84
CA ALA A 330 -44.71 12.71 24.99
C ALA A 330 -43.35 12.33 25.63
N ASP A 331 -43.07 11.04 25.78
CA ASP A 331 -41.87 10.54 26.44
C ASP A 331 -40.81 10.13 25.43
N ASN A 332 -39.60 10.66 25.61
CA ASN A 332 -38.43 10.19 24.89
C ASN A 332 -38.00 8.83 25.46
N ARG A 333 -37.52 7.93 24.60
CA ARG A 333 -37.04 6.58 24.98
C ARG A 333 -35.79 6.59 25.86
N ALA A 334 -35.05 7.69 25.88
CA ALA A 334 -33.92 7.91 26.75
C ALA A 334 -33.91 9.37 27.24
N ALA A 335 -33.48 9.59 28.48
CA ALA A 335 -33.33 10.94 29.02
C ALA A 335 -32.04 11.62 28.53
N THR A 336 -30.98 10.84 28.30
CA THR A 336 -29.66 11.35 27.91
C THR A 336 -29.03 10.46 26.84
N LEU A 337 -28.22 11.09 25.99
CA LEU A 337 -27.39 10.39 25.00
C LEU A 337 -26.25 9.70 25.75
N ALA A 338 -26.11 8.38 25.62
CA ALA A 338 -24.92 7.68 26.09
C ALA A 338 -24.60 6.44 25.20
N PRO A 339 -23.32 6.03 25.09
CA PRO A 339 -22.89 4.96 24.18
C PRO A 339 -23.59 3.63 24.43
N LEU A 340 -23.72 2.80 23.39
CA LEU A 340 -24.17 1.41 23.57
C LEU A 340 -23.08 0.62 24.29
N GLY A 341 -23.34 0.28 25.56
CA GLY A 341 -22.56 -0.65 26.38
C GLY A 341 -23.16 -2.05 26.37
N ALA A 342 -22.93 -2.82 27.45
CA ALA A 342 -23.54 -4.14 27.66
C ALA A 342 -25.05 -4.08 27.95
N ASP A 343 -25.54 -2.90 28.38
CA ASP A 343 -26.93 -2.68 28.72
C ASP A 343 -27.81 -2.65 27.45
N PRO A 344 -28.97 -3.34 27.42
CA PRO A 344 -29.90 -3.35 26.29
C PRO A 344 -30.64 -2.02 26.22
N ARG A 345 -29.93 -0.97 25.83
CA ARG A 345 -30.54 0.32 25.57
C ARG A 345 -31.47 0.20 24.37
N PRO A 346 -32.58 0.95 24.36
CA PRO A 346 -33.48 0.92 23.24
C PRO A 346 -32.69 1.33 21.99
N ARG A 347 -32.96 0.61 20.90
CA ARG A 347 -32.50 0.95 19.55
C ARG A 347 -33.67 1.61 18.85
N VAL A 348 -33.39 2.49 17.89
CA VAL A 348 -34.46 3.02 17.03
C VAL A 348 -35.06 1.84 16.26
N ALA A 349 -36.32 1.51 16.54
CA ALA A 349 -37.01 0.39 15.90
C ALA A 349 -37.44 0.70 14.47
N THR A 350 -37.50 2.00 14.10
CA THR A 350 -37.84 2.45 12.76
C THR A 350 -36.81 1.95 11.75
N PRO A 351 -37.23 1.22 10.69
CA PRO A 351 -36.33 0.81 9.62
C PRO A 351 -35.65 2.01 8.96
N PHE A 352 -34.39 1.83 8.58
CA PHE A 352 -33.61 2.86 7.89
C PHE A 352 -32.75 2.27 6.78
N VAL A 353 -32.37 3.14 5.84
CA VAL A 353 -31.43 2.85 4.76
C VAL A 353 -30.25 3.81 4.89
N LEU A 354 -29.04 3.28 4.71
CA LEU A 354 -27.82 4.10 4.65
C LEU A 354 -27.49 4.49 3.23
N ASP A 355 -27.39 5.79 2.99
CA ASP A 355 -26.73 6.36 1.81
C ASP A 355 -25.26 6.60 2.17
N GLY A 356 -24.46 5.54 2.07
CA GLY A 356 -23.08 5.56 2.54
C GLY A 356 -22.22 6.63 1.86
N GLN A 357 -22.49 6.94 0.59
CA GLN A 357 -21.75 7.95 -0.20
C GLN A 357 -21.96 9.37 0.34
N ARG A 358 -23.21 9.70 0.70
CA ARG A 358 -23.57 11.03 1.25
C ARG A 358 -23.52 11.08 2.77
N GLY A 359 -23.25 9.94 3.43
CA GLY A 359 -23.22 9.83 4.88
C GLY A 359 -24.59 10.04 5.51
N LEU A 360 -25.67 9.68 4.81
CA LEU A 360 -27.04 9.88 5.27
C LEU A 360 -27.67 8.60 5.81
N VAL A 361 -28.45 8.75 6.87
CA VAL A 361 -29.36 7.76 7.43
C VAL A 361 -30.77 8.20 7.08
N LYS A 362 -31.50 7.39 6.31
CA LYS A 362 -32.86 7.68 5.85
C LYS A 362 -33.85 6.74 6.51
N PHE A 363 -34.65 7.26 7.42
CA PHE A 363 -35.69 6.51 8.12
C PHE A 363 -36.98 6.40 7.30
N ALA A 364 -37.68 5.28 7.43
CA ALA A 364 -38.98 5.06 6.79
C ALA A 364 -40.10 5.93 7.39
N ARG A 365 -39.93 6.41 8.63
CA ARG A 365 -40.85 7.28 9.35
C ARG A 365 -40.08 8.39 10.07
N PRO A 366 -40.72 9.54 10.39
CA PRO A 366 -40.07 10.58 11.18
C PRO A 366 -39.57 10.04 12.52
N VAL A 367 -38.32 10.33 12.85
CA VAL A 367 -37.68 10.08 14.14
C VAL A 367 -37.33 11.45 14.70
N PHE A 368 -37.95 11.82 15.82
CA PHE A 368 -37.75 13.12 16.47
C PHE A 368 -37.78 12.92 17.98
N ARG A 369 -37.52 13.98 18.75
CA ARG A 369 -37.70 13.97 20.21
C ARG A 369 -38.65 15.08 20.63
N TYR A 370 -39.24 14.97 21.81
CA TYR A 370 -39.91 16.10 22.44
C TYR A 370 -38.90 16.92 23.25
N GLY A 371 -38.95 18.24 23.05
CA GLY A 371 -38.19 19.21 23.83
C GLY A 371 -38.89 19.56 25.14
N ALA A 372 -38.85 20.83 25.54
CA ALA A 372 -39.67 21.32 26.65
C ALA A 372 -41.16 21.33 26.23
N GLY A 373 -41.96 20.44 26.82
CA GLY A 373 -43.36 20.24 26.44
C GLY A 373 -43.54 19.46 25.13
N PRO A 374 -44.76 19.43 24.55
CA PRO A 374 -45.09 18.63 23.37
C PRO A 374 -44.58 19.27 22.06
N ARG A 375 -43.39 19.89 22.08
CA ARG A 375 -42.78 20.53 20.91
C ARG A 375 -41.74 19.59 20.29
N PRO A 376 -41.94 19.16 19.04
CA PRO A 376 -40.98 18.30 18.35
C PRO A 376 -39.66 19.02 18.13
N ALA A 377 -38.57 18.30 18.26
CA ALA A 377 -37.22 18.75 17.98
C ALA A 377 -36.44 17.62 17.31
N ALA A 378 -35.33 17.97 16.65
CA ALA A 378 -34.43 16.97 16.08
C ALA A 378 -34.00 15.97 17.17
N ALA A 379 -34.19 14.67 16.90
CA ALA A 379 -33.67 13.61 17.75
C ALA A 379 -32.14 13.71 17.86
N GLN A 380 -31.60 13.35 19.02
CA GLN A 380 -30.15 13.21 19.19
C GLN A 380 -29.80 11.76 18.90
N LEU A 381 -29.29 11.49 17.69
CA LEU A 381 -29.05 10.14 17.22
C LEU A 381 -27.57 9.88 17.00
N VAL A 382 -27.19 8.61 17.14
CA VAL A 382 -25.85 8.10 16.89
C VAL A 382 -25.99 6.82 16.07
N LEU A 383 -25.26 6.75 14.96
CA LEU A 383 -25.12 5.56 14.13
C LEU A 383 -23.89 4.79 14.57
N ARG A 384 -24.05 3.54 15.04
CA ARG A 384 -22.93 2.61 15.18
C ARG A 384 -22.80 1.80 13.91
N ALA A 385 -21.68 1.98 13.22
CA ALA A 385 -21.37 1.33 11.96
C ALA A 385 -19.87 1.11 11.80
N SER A 386 -19.49 0.26 10.84
CA SER A 386 -18.10 0.12 10.41
C SER A 386 -17.77 1.10 9.28
N VAL A 387 -16.60 1.72 9.38
CA VAL A 387 -16.05 2.63 8.36
C VAL A 387 -14.61 2.23 8.04
N THR A 388 -14.16 2.51 6.83
CA THR A 388 -12.74 2.45 6.48
C THR A 388 -12.24 3.83 6.16
N VAL A 389 -11.00 4.12 6.53
CA VAL A 389 -10.46 5.48 6.47
C VAL A 389 -9.36 5.58 5.42
N ARG A 390 -9.30 6.73 4.76
CA ARG A 390 -8.23 7.11 3.85
C ARG A 390 -7.19 7.94 4.58
N ASP A 391 -5.94 7.71 4.21
CA ASP A 391 -4.83 8.53 4.63
C ASP A 391 -5.00 9.97 4.08
N PRO A 392 -4.88 11.01 4.92
CA PRO A 392 -5.17 12.39 4.51
C PRO A 392 -4.19 12.93 3.46
N ALA A 393 -2.94 12.45 3.44
CA ALA A 393 -1.90 12.94 2.54
C ALA A 393 -1.94 12.23 1.18
N THR A 394 -2.05 10.90 1.18
CA THR A 394 -2.01 10.07 -0.04
C THR A 394 -3.39 9.79 -0.62
N LYS A 395 -4.47 9.98 0.17
CA LYS A 395 -5.86 9.58 -0.14
C LYS A 395 -6.02 8.07 -0.40
N SER A 396 -5.00 7.28 -0.09
CA SER A 396 -5.03 5.82 -0.18
C SER A 396 -5.74 5.22 1.04
N TRP A 397 -6.18 3.97 0.95
CA TRP A 397 -6.79 3.30 2.10
C TRP A 397 -5.77 3.07 3.20
N ARG A 398 -6.10 3.44 4.42
CA ARG A 398 -5.25 3.16 5.58
C ARG A 398 -5.27 1.66 5.85
N ARG A 399 -4.07 1.09 5.94
CA ARG A 399 -3.84 -0.35 6.14
C ARG A 399 -2.88 -0.54 7.30
N TYR A 400 -3.01 -1.67 7.98
CA TYR A 400 -2.05 -2.08 8.99
C TYR A 400 -0.89 -2.81 8.29
N VAL A 401 0.35 -2.45 8.65
CA VAL A 401 1.56 -3.00 8.04
C VAL A 401 2.44 -3.59 9.13
N ARG A 402 2.62 -4.91 9.08
CA ARG A 402 3.57 -5.61 9.93
C ARG A 402 4.88 -5.79 9.17
N ALA A 403 5.92 -5.06 9.58
CA ALA A 403 7.24 -5.12 8.96
C ALA A 403 8.26 -5.80 9.88
N ARG A 404 9.16 -6.59 9.29
CA ARG A 404 10.25 -7.26 9.98
C ARG A 404 11.53 -7.17 9.18
N GLU A 405 12.60 -6.75 9.85
CA GLU A 405 13.95 -6.76 9.28
C GLU A 405 14.45 -8.20 9.14
N LEU A 406 15.15 -8.47 8.04
CA LEU A 406 15.81 -9.74 7.79
C LEU A 406 17.31 -9.57 8.03
N SER A 407 17.88 -10.41 8.87
CA SER A 407 19.28 -10.34 9.32
C SER A 407 20.34 -10.42 8.20
N HIS A 408 19.95 -10.71 6.95
CA HIS A 408 20.87 -10.97 5.84
C HIS A 408 20.42 -10.37 4.50
N GLY A 409 19.61 -9.31 4.54
CA GLY A 409 19.16 -8.63 3.33
C GLY A 409 19.66 -7.19 3.24
N ASP A 410 19.85 -6.76 2.01
CA ASP A 410 20.61 -5.60 1.56
C ASP A 410 19.87 -4.87 0.41
N GLY A 411 18.59 -5.23 0.21
CA GLY A 411 17.71 -4.69 -0.83
C GLY A 411 16.49 -4.00 -0.25
N THR A 412 15.77 -3.24 -1.06
CA THR A 412 14.52 -2.56 -0.71
C THR A 412 13.46 -3.51 -0.14
N ALA A 413 12.58 -2.96 0.70
CA ALA A 413 11.55 -3.73 1.38
C ALA A 413 10.62 -4.47 0.40
N ARG A 414 10.37 -5.74 0.67
CA ARG A 414 9.38 -6.54 -0.05
C ARG A 414 8.06 -6.50 0.69
N TYR A 415 7.05 -6.00 0.01
CA TYR A 415 5.69 -5.98 0.51
C TYR A 415 4.90 -7.19 0.01
N ILE A 416 4.14 -7.81 0.91
CA ILE A 416 3.34 -9.00 0.67
C ILE A 416 1.91 -8.65 1.06
N ARG A 417 0.99 -8.69 0.11
CA ARG A 417 -0.41 -8.40 0.40
C ARG A 417 -1.11 -9.65 0.94
N ARG A 418 -1.86 -9.47 2.02
CA ARG A 418 -2.73 -10.48 2.64
C ARG A 418 -4.09 -9.83 2.93
N GLU A 419 -4.97 -9.79 1.93
CA GLU A 419 -6.30 -9.16 2.03
C GLU A 419 -7.28 -9.95 2.91
N GLU A 420 -6.95 -11.20 3.24
CA GLU A 420 -7.67 -12.00 4.22
C GLU A 420 -7.37 -11.56 5.67
N LEU A 421 -6.23 -10.91 5.91
CA LEU A 421 -5.92 -10.32 7.21
C LEU A 421 -6.68 -9.00 7.32
N ARG A 422 -7.73 -8.98 8.14
CA ARG A 422 -8.65 -7.85 8.30
C ARG A 422 -8.44 -7.17 9.65
N PRO A 423 -7.63 -6.11 9.73
CA PRO A 423 -7.44 -5.36 10.96
C PRO A 423 -8.73 -4.62 11.33
N THR A 424 -9.15 -4.81 12.57
CA THR A 424 -10.35 -4.23 13.14
C THR A 424 -9.99 -3.37 14.34
N VAL A 425 -10.64 -2.21 14.43
CA VAL A 425 -10.51 -1.27 15.55
C VAL A 425 -11.90 -0.92 16.03
N THR A 426 -12.20 -1.20 17.30
CA THR A 426 -13.49 -0.85 17.91
C THR A 426 -13.26 0.29 18.88
N ALA A 427 -13.83 1.46 18.56
CA ALA A 427 -13.73 2.64 19.42
C ALA A 427 -14.46 2.43 20.75
N GLN A 428 -13.87 2.95 21.83
CA GLN A 428 -14.45 2.94 23.17
C GLN A 428 -14.73 4.38 23.60
N TYR A 429 -15.91 4.61 24.17
CA TYR A 429 -16.41 5.93 24.50
C TYR A 429 -16.76 6.02 25.98
N ALA A 430 -16.47 7.17 26.61
CA ALA A 430 -16.87 7.47 27.97
C ALA A 430 -18.40 7.55 28.08
N PRO A 431 -19.03 6.85 29.04
CA PRO A 431 -20.49 6.80 29.13
C PRO A 431 -21.17 8.16 29.29
N ALA A 432 -20.56 9.09 30.01
CA ALA A 432 -21.17 10.39 30.33
C ALA A 432 -20.91 11.48 29.29
N SER A 433 -19.79 11.43 28.57
CA SER A 433 -19.33 12.54 27.71
C SER A 433 -19.23 12.18 26.24
N TYR A 434 -19.36 10.90 25.86
CA TYR A 434 -19.01 10.38 24.53
C TYR A 434 -17.57 10.67 24.08
N ALA A 435 -16.70 11.10 24.99
CA ALA A 435 -15.29 11.28 24.67
C ALA A 435 -14.67 9.92 24.34
N LEU A 436 -13.84 9.88 23.30
CA LEU A 436 -13.07 8.69 22.94
C LEU A 436 -12.07 8.37 24.07
N THR A 437 -12.20 7.21 24.70
CA THR A 437 -11.34 6.79 25.82
C THR A 437 -10.28 5.78 25.40
N GLY A 438 -10.50 5.06 24.30
CA GLY A 438 -9.58 4.05 23.82
C GLY A 438 -10.11 3.30 22.60
N ALA A 439 -9.43 2.20 22.27
CA ALA A 439 -9.88 1.29 21.24
C ALA A 439 -9.42 -0.14 21.51
N ALA A 440 -10.29 -1.10 21.21
CA ALA A 440 -9.92 -2.52 21.14
C ALA A 440 -9.47 -2.85 19.72
N THR A 441 -8.41 -3.64 19.58
CA THR A 441 -7.88 -4.05 18.27
C THR A 441 -7.64 -5.56 18.23
N ASN A 442 -7.51 -6.11 17.02
CA ASN A 442 -7.06 -7.49 16.80
C ASN A 442 -5.61 -7.55 16.28
N PHE A 443 -4.80 -6.52 16.49
CA PHE A 443 -3.48 -6.41 15.87
C PHE A 443 -2.54 -7.55 16.27
N ASP A 444 -2.60 -8.03 17.51
CA ASP A 444 -1.75 -9.15 17.96
C ASP A 444 -2.02 -10.45 17.17
N GLN A 445 -3.30 -10.71 16.83
CA GLN A 445 -3.67 -11.86 16.00
C GLN A 445 -3.19 -11.69 14.56
N ILE A 446 -3.28 -10.46 14.04
CA ILE A 446 -2.80 -10.09 12.71
C ILE A 446 -1.28 -10.20 12.64
N ASP A 447 -0.57 -9.77 13.68
CA ASP A 447 0.89 -9.84 13.79
C ASP A 447 1.36 -11.30 13.83
N ALA A 448 0.72 -12.15 14.63
CA ALA A 448 1.03 -13.58 14.65
C ALA A 448 0.87 -14.24 13.26
N ALA A 449 -0.23 -13.94 12.55
CA ALA A 449 -0.47 -14.48 11.21
C ALA A 449 0.47 -13.89 10.14
N ALA A 450 0.81 -12.60 10.26
CA ALA A 450 1.77 -11.94 9.40
C ALA A 450 3.18 -12.51 9.60
N ASP A 451 3.62 -12.70 10.85
CA ASP A 451 4.95 -13.22 11.16
C ASP A 451 5.12 -14.65 10.63
N LEU A 452 4.10 -15.52 10.72
CA LEU A 452 4.10 -16.84 10.06
C LEU A 452 4.30 -16.75 8.54
N THR A 453 3.71 -15.74 7.90
CA THR A 453 3.86 -15.49 6.46
C THR A 453 5.29 -15.07 6.12
N ILE A 454 5.85 -14.17 6.94
CA ILE A 454 7.22 -13.70 6.78
C ILE A 454 8.21 -14.86 7.00
N ASP A 455 8.00 -15.69 8.02
CA ASP A 455 8.82 -16.88 8.30
C ASP A 455 8.85 -17.87 7.12
N ALA A 456 7.67 -18.21 6.58
CA ALA A 456 7.56 -19.11 5.44
C ALA A 456 8.31 -18.59 4.20
N LEU A 457 8.23 -17.28 3.94
CA LEU A 457 8.92 -16.64 2.82
C LEU A 457 10.43 -16.50 3.05
N ALA A 458 10.85 -16.14 4.27
CA ALA A 458 12.25 -16.08 4.65
C ALA A 458 12.90 -17.47 4.53
N ALA A 459 12.25 -18.52 5.02
CA ALA A 459 12.72 -19.91 4.89
C ALA A 459 12.84 -20.34 3.41
N ARG A 460 11.90 -19.94 2.55
CA ARG A 460 11.96 -20.22 1.10
C ARG A 460 13.14 -19.52 0.43
N LEU A 461 13.48 -18.30 0.86
CA LEU A 461 14.66 -17.59 0.35
C LEU A 461 15.96 -18.20 0.88
N ALA A 462 16.01 -18.60 2.15
CA ALA A 462 17.18 -19.25 2.74
C ALA A 462 17.51 -20.57 2.03
N ARG A 463 16.51 -21.39 1.69
CA ARG A 463 16.71 -22.64 0.89
C ARG A 463 17.35 -22.42 -0.48
N ARG A 464 17.31 -21.20 -1.03
CA ARG A 464 18.00 -20.87 -2.29
C ARG A 464 19.47 -20.55 -2.11
N ARG A 465 19.93 -20.28 -0.87
CA ARG A 465 21.33 -20.11 -0.53
C ARG A 465 21.91 -21.48 -0.15
N ALA A 466 22.40 -22.21 -1.13
CA ALA A 466 23.18 -23.42 -0.87
C ALA A 466 24.66 -23.04 -0.73
N ARG A 467 25.36 -23.67 0.22
CA ARG A 467 26.81 -23.61 0.31
C ARG A 467 27.36 -24.60 -0.72
N GLN A 468 28.01 -24.06 -1.74
CA GLN A 468 28.68 -24.87 -2.76
C GLN A 468 30.17 -24.97 -2.40
N SER A 469 30.65 -26.19 -2.22
CA SER A 469 32.06 -26.51 -2.07
C SER A 469 32.52 -27.26 -3.32
N LEU A 470 33.60 -26.79 -3.94
CA LEU A 470 34.14 -27.37 -5.15
C LEU A 470 35.52 -27.94 -4.85
N VAL A 471 35.69 -29.22 -5.17
CA VAL A 471 36.92 -29.96 -4.93
C VAL A 471 37.48 -30.44 -6.26
N ALA A 472 38.77 -30.22 -6.48
CA ALA A 472 39.49 -30.75 -7.64
C ALA A 472 39.65 -32.28 -7.51
N GLY A 473 39.40 -33.00 -8.59
CA GLY A 473 39.44 -34.47 -8.64
C GLY A 473 38.08 -35.13 -8.37
N LEU A 474 38.04 -36.46 -8.58
CA LEU A 474 36.95 -37.33 -8.13
C LEU A 474 37.18 -37.65 -6.66
N VAL A 475 36.51 -36.92 -5.78
CA VAL A 475 36.58 -37.16 -4.34
C VAL A 475 35.35 -37.98 -3.96
N ALA A 476 35.59 -39.15 -3.38
CA ALA A 476 34.54 -39.92 -2.75
C ALA A 476 33.95 -39.07 -1.60
N ALA A 477 32.79 -38.50 -1.83
CA ALA A 477 32.06 -37.67 -0.88
C ALA A 477 30.73 -38.35 -0.64
N VAL A 478 30.35 -38.47 0.63
CA VAL A 478 29.06 -39.01 1.03
C VAL A 478 28.14 -37.83 1.38
N PRO A 479 26.89 -37.81 0.89
CA PRO A 479 25.91 -36.82 1.33
C PRO A 479 25.77 -36.92 2.86
N ALA A 480 26.06 -35.83 3.57
CA ALA A 480 26.07 -35.84 5.04
C ALA A 480 24.66 -35.63 5.60
N GLU A 481 23.80 -34.93 4.86
CA GLU A 481 22.42 -34.62 5.26
C GLU A 481 21.40 -34.83 4.13
N PRO A 482 20.12 -35.07 4.44
CA PRO A 482 19.05 -35.10 3.45
C PRO A 482 18.94 -33.78 2.67
N GLY A 483 19.20 -33.83 1.36
CA GLY A 483 19.18 -32.67 0.47
C GLY A 483 20.57 -32.21 0.00
N ASP A 484 21.65 -32.80 0.51
CA ASP A 484 22.98 -32.68 -0.08
C ASP A 484 22.97 -33.22 -1.52
N ARG A 485 23.52 -32.44 -2.45
CA ARG A 485 23.68 -32.86 -3.84
C ARG A 485 25.15 -32.88 -4.20
N ILE A 486 25.64 -34.05 -4.58
CA ILE A 486 27.02 -34.23 -5.07
C ILE A 486 26.96 -34.37 -6.58
N VAL A 487 27.71 -33.53 -7.28
CA VAL A 487 27.80 -33.55 -8.75
C VAL A 487 29.24 -33.82 -9.13
N TYR A 488 29.45 -34.97 -9.76
CA TYR A 488 30.71 -35.32 -10.39
C TYR A 488 30.71 -34.80 -11.83
N ARG A 489 31.80 -34.13 -12.23
CA ARG A 489 32.01 -33.72 -13.60
C ARG A 489 33.36 -34.22 -14.08
N VAL A 490 33.37 -34.91 -15.20
CA VAL A 490 34.59 -35.39 -15.87
C VAL A 490 34.57 -34.84 -17.29
N GLY A 491 35.67 -34.20 -17.69
CA GLY A 491 35.81 -33.64 -19.03
C GLY A 491 37.28 -33.37 -19.38
N PRO A 492 37.55 -32.83 -20.58
CA PRO A 492 38.91 -32.53 -21.05
C PRO A 492 39.67 -31.52 -20.17
N GLU A 493 38.94 -30.77 -19.33
CA GLU A 493 39.47 -29.79 -18.36
C GLU A 493 39.81 -30.43 -16.99
N GLY A 494 39.67 -31.75 -16.84
CA GLY A 494 39.88 -32.49 -15.59
C GLY A 494 38.60 -33.01 -14.93
N ALA A 495 38.73 -33.59 -13.74
CA ALA A 495 37.61 -34.06 -12.92
C ALA A 495 37.36 -33.10 -11.76
N THR A 496 36.09 -32.81 -11.45
CA THR A 496 35.69 -32.03 -10.29
C THR A 496 34.53 -32.68 -9.54
N THR A 497 34.53 -32.49 -8.22
CA THR A 497 33.45 -32.90 -7.33
C THR A 497 32.83 -31.64 -6.72
N THR A 498 31.57 -31.36 -7.07
CA THR A 498 30.80 -30.27 -6.47
C THR A 498 29.92 -30.84 -5.37
N ILE A 499 30.08 -30.33 -4.15
CA ILE A 499 29.21 -30.64 -3.01
C ILE A 499 28.32 -29.42 -2.77
N ILE A 500 27.02 -29.58 -2.98
CA ILE A 500 26.01 -28.56 -2.72
C ILE A 500 25.30 -28.95 -1.44
N ARG A 501 25.54 -28.18 -0.37
CA ARG A 501 24.86 -28.36 0.91
C ARG A 501 23.82 -27.26 1.11
N PRO A 502 22.57 -27.58 1.42
CA PRO A 502 21.63 -26.59 1.94
C PRO A 502 22.25 -25.93 3.17
N LEU A 503 22.08 -24.62 3.36
CA LEU A 503 22.45 -24.02 4.65
C LEU A 503 21.62 -24.70 5.76
N PRO A 504 22.23 -25.03 6.92
CA PRO A 504 21.51 -25.62 8.02
C PRO A 504 20.34 -24.71 8.38
N ARG A 505 19.17 -25.29 8.65
CA ARG A 505 18.07 -24.55 9.27
C ARG A 505 18.62 -24.08 10.61
N GLY A 506 18.80 -22.77 10.78
CA GLY A 506 19.17 -22.21 12.09
C GLY A 506 18.17 -22.72 13.12
N GLY A 507 18.65 -23.58 14.01
CA GLY A 507 17.99 -23.87 15.28
C GLY A 507 18.20 -22.68 16.20
N ASN A 508 17.16 -22.33 16.95
CA ASN A 508 17.19 -21.33 18.01
C ASN A 508 18.35 -21.55 18.99
#